data_AF-A0A922SCV6-F1
#
_entry.id   AF-A0A922SCV6-F1
#
_cell.length_a   1.000
_cell.length_b   1.000
_cell.length_c   1.000
_cell.angle_alpha   90.00
_cell.angle_beta   90.00
_cell.angle_gamma   90.00
#
_symmetry.space_group_name_H-M   'P 1'
#
loop_
_entity.id
_entity.type
_entity.pdbx_description
1 polymer ?
#
loop_
_entity_poly.entity_id
_entity_poly.type
_entity_poly.pdbx_seq_one_letter_code
_entity_poly.pdbx_strand_id
1 'polypeptide(L)'
;MEALSNLQFNLQSTISKARSNFKKSPKERLTSSYIETRLENLEANWSAFFETHMKIVSSVKSIEYEKSEYNLKNVYETTEKLFTEYKAELKEALKKLFVPIVHLKSLNLLQRVLRRHVL
;
A
#
# COMPACT_ATOMS: atom_id res chain seq x y z
N MET A 1 -7.19 -18.36 21.10
CA MET A 1 -7.58 -17.38 20.06
C MET A 1 -6.98 -15.99 20.32
N GLU A 2 -7.05 -15.46 21.55
CA GLU A 2 -6.65 -14.07 21.89
C GLU A 2 -5.27 -13.65 21.38
N ALA A 3 -4.24 -14.48 21.54
CA ALA A 3 -2.89 -14.17 21.05
C ALA A 3 -2.82 -13.96 19.53
N LEU A 4 -3.56 -14.76 18.74
CA LEU A 4 -3.61 -14.62 17.29
C LEU A 4 -4.42 -13.38 16.89
N SER A 5 -5.54 -13.10 17.57
CA SER A 5 -6.32 -11.88 17.34
C SER A 5 -5.52 -10.62 17.67
N ASN A 6 -4.73 -10.62 18.75
CA ASN A 6 -3.84 -9.51 19.10
C ASN A 6 -2.78 -9.26 18.01
N LEU A 7 -2.23 -10.34 17.44
CA LEU A 7 -1.30 -10.23 16.31
C LEU A 7 -1.97 -9.60 15.09
N GLN A 8 -3.23 -9.98 14.79
CA GLN A 8 -4.00 -9.37 13.71
C GLN A 8 -4.19 -7.86 13.91
N PHE A 9 -4.62 -7.44 15.10
CA PHE A 9 -4.79 -6.01 15.42
C PHE A 9 -3.48 -5.24 15.33
N ASN A 10 -2.37 -5.84 15.76
CA ASN A 10 -1.05 -5.23 15.64
C ASN A 10 -0.64 -5.04 14.17
N LEU A 11 -0.78 -6.08 13.35
CA LEU A 11 -0.45 -6.03 11.92
C LEU A 11 -1.35 -5.03 11.17
N GLN A 12 -2.66 -5.02 11.43
CA GLN A 12 -3.57 -4.01 10.90
C GLN A 12 -3.12 -2.59 11.27
N SER A 13 -2.79 -2.35 12.54
CA SER A 13 -2.28 -1.05 13.01
C SER A 13 -0.98 -0.67 12.30
N THR A 14 -0.07 -1.64 12.13
CA THR A 14 1.22 -1.45 11.46
C THR A 14 1.04 -1.04 10.00
N ILE A 15 0.19 -1.75 9.24
CA ILE A 15 -0.13 -1.41 7.85
C ILE A 15 -0.78 -0.01 7.78
N SER A 16 -1.72 0.30 8.67
CA SER A 16 -2.42 1.58 8.71
C SER A 16 -1.47 2.77 8.97
N LYS A 17 -0.58 2.61 9.95
CA LYS A 17 0.47 3.59 10.26
C LYS A 17 1.46 3.72 9.11
N ALA A 18 1.87 2.62 8.48
CA ALA A 18 2.77 2.64 7.33
C ALA A 18 2.18 3.47 6.18
N ARG A 19 0.89 3.26 5.84
CA ARG A 19 0.17 4.05 4.83
C ARG A 19 0.13 5.54 5.20
N SER A 20 -0.24 5.84 6.44
CA SER A 20 -0.31 7.22 6.93
C SER A 20 1.06 7.92 6.89
N ASN A 21 2.13 7.23 7.27
CA ASN A 21 3.50 7.75 7.22
C ASN A 21 3.98 7.95 5.78
N PHE A 22 3.61 7.06 4.86
CA PHE A 22 3.87 7.22 3.44
C PHE A 22 3.20 8.48 2.88
N LYS A 23 1.91 8.69 3.16
CA LYS A 23 1.17 9.89 2.72
C LYS A 23 1.78 11.21 3.24
N LYS A 24 2.42 11.17 4.41
CA LYS A 24 3.11 12.32 5.02
C LYS A 24 4.57 12.46 4.57
N SER A 25 5.10 11.54 3.78
CA SER A 25 6.50 11.57 3.36
C SER A 25 6.73 12.75 2.40
N PRO A 26 7.81 13.54 2.59
CA PRO A 26 8.13 14.64 1.69
C PRO A 26 8.50 14.11 0.30
N LYS A 27 8.23 14.90 -0.75
CA LYS A 27 8.46 14.51 -2.16
C LYS A 27 9.91 14.08 -2.43
N GLU A 28 10.88 14.73 -1.79
CA GLU A 28 12.32 14.43 -1.91
C GLU A 28 12.68 13.01 -1.47
N ARG A 29 11.89 12.40 -0.57
CA ARG A 29 12.12 11.04 -0.08
C ARG A 29 11.49 9.96 -0.98
N LEU A 30 10.64 10.34 -1.94
CA LEU A 30 9.94 9.41 -2.82
C LEU A 30 10.84 8.95 -3.97
N THR A 31 11.89 8.21 -3.64
CA THR A 31 12.76 7.54 -4.62
C THR A 31 12.20 6.16 -4.98
N SER A 32 12.63 5.58 -6.11
CA SER A 32 12.21 4.23 -6.54
C SER A 32 12.48 3.19 -5.45
N SER A 33 13.73 3.17 -4.95
CA SER A 33 14.17 2.26 -3.89
C SER A 33 13.35 2.42 -2.60
N TYR A 34 13.00 3.64 -2.20
CA TYR A 34 12.16 3.86 -1.02
C TYR A 34 10.76 3.28 -1.21
N ILE A 35 10.14 3.48 -2.36
CA ILE A 35 8.79 2.98 -2.67
C ILE A 35 8.80 1.46 -2.80
N GLU A 36 9.81 0.88 -3.46
CA GLU A 36 10.02 -0.57 -3.56
C GLU A 36 10.19 -1.21 -2.19
N THR A 37 11.06 -0.66 -1.34
CA THR A 37 11.25 -1.14 0.05
C THR A 37 9.92 -1.08 0.84
N ARG A 38 9.10 -0.05 0.62
CA ARG A 38 7.77 0.05 1.25
C ARG A 38 6.80 -1.02 0.74
N LEU A 39 6.84 -1.35 -0.56
CA LEU A 39 6.05 -2.43 -1.16
C LEU A 39 6.43 -3.78 -0.55
N GLU A 40 7.73 -4.09 -0.47
CA GLU A 40 8.23 -5.34 0.12
C GLU A 40 7.76 -5.50 1.58
N ASN A 41 7.91 -4.43 2.37
CA ASN A 41 7.45 -4.42 3.76
C ASN A 41 5.94 -4.59 3.87
N LEU A 42 5.16 -3.97 2.98
CA LEU A 42 3.70 -4.12 2.96
C LEU A 42 3.30 -5.57 2.64
N GLU A 43 3.95 -6.19 1.65
CA GLU A 43 3.70 -7.58 1.26
C GLU A 43 4.08 -8.56 2.36
N ALA A 44 5.21 -8.36 3.04
CA ALA A 44 5.61 -9.18 4.17
C ALA A 44 4.59 -9.10 5.33
N ASN A 45 4.15 -7.89 5.69
CA ASN A 45 3.14 -7.69 6.74
C ASN A 45 1.80 -8.33 6.37
N TRP A 46 1.39 -8.21 5.10
CA TRP A 46 0.16 -8.84 4.60
C TRP A 46 0.25 -10.36 4.62
N SER A 47 1.38 -10.94 4.20
CA SER A 47 1.59 -12.40 4.26
C SER A 47 1.45 -12.92 5.69
N ALA A 48 2.11 -12.28 6.66
CA ALA A 48 1.99 -12.64 8.06
C ALA A 48 0.55 -12.49 8.60
N PHE A 49 -0.16 -11.44 8.17
CA PHE A 49 -1.56 -11.22 8.52
C PHE A 49 -2.45 -12.34 7.96
N PHE A 50 -2.31 -12.65 6.67
CA PHE A 50 -3.08 -13.69 6.00
C PHE A 50 -2.83 -15.07 6.61
N GLU A 51 -1.57 -15.46 6.82
CA GLU A 51 -1.23 -16.74 7.44
C GLU A 51 -1.81 -16.88 8.85
N THR A 52 -1.77 -15.79 9.62
CA THR A 52 -2.33 -15.77 10.97
C THR A 52 -3.86 -15.81 10.94
N HIS A 53 -4.51 -15.16 9.97
CA HIS A 53 -5.95 -15.28 9.74
C HIS A 53 -6.33 -16.73 9.43
N MET A 54 -5.61 -17.39 8.51
CA MET A 54 -5.83 -18.79 8.16
C MET A 54 -5.72 -19.71 9.38
N LYS A 55 -4.77 -19.45 10.29
CA LYS A 55 -4.66 -20.17 11.57
C LYS A 55 -5.88 -19.93 12.46
N ILE A 56 -6.38 -18.70 12.55
CA ILE A 56 -7.58 -18.40 13.35
C ILE A 56 -8.79 -19.17 12.83
N VAL A 57 -9.08 -19.08 11.53
CA VAL A 57 -10.29 -19.70 10.96
C VAL A 57 -10.22 -21.23 10.92
N SER A 58 -9.01 -21.81 10.91
CA SER A 58 -8.83 -23.27 10.90
C SER A 58 -8.75 -23.92 12.29
N SER A 59 -8.38 -23.16 13.33
CA SER A 59 -8.15 -23.71 14.69
C SER A 59 -9.23 -23.38 15.72
N VAL A 60 -10.11 -22.41 15.43
CA VAL A 60 -11.14 -21.95 16.37
C VAL A 60 -12.49 -22.53 15.99
N LYS A 61 -13.30 -22.92 16.98
CA LYS A 61 -14.68 -23.38 16.75
C LYS A 61 -15.52 -22.24 16.17
N SER A 62 -16.42 -22.53 15.21
CA SER A 62 -17.25 -21.51 14.54
C SER A 62 -17.94 -20.55 15.52
N ILE A 63 -18.54 -21.07 16.59
CA ILE A 63 -19.27 -20.28 17.59
C ILE A 63 -18.35 -19.30 18.33
N GLU A 64 -17.11 -19.71 18.64
CA GLU A 64 -16.12 -18.85 19.30
C GLU A 64 -15.59 -17.78 18.33
N TYR A 65 -15.41 -18.15 17.06
CA TYR A 65 -14.99 -17.23 16.02
C TYR A 65 -16.05 -16.15 15.75
N GLU A 66 -17.32 -16.54 15.58
CA GLU A 66 -18.44 -15.62 15.32
C GLU A 66 -18.59 -14.56 16.40
N LYS A 67 -18.39 -14.94 17.66
CA LYS A 67 -18.48 -14.04 18.83
C LYS A 67 -17.21 -13.24 19.10
N SER A 68 -16.11 -13.55 18.39
CA SER A 68 -14.84 -12.89 18.63
C SER A 68 -14.88 -11.42 18.18
N GLU A 69 -14.22 -10.55 18.93
CA GLU A 69 -14.05 -9.15 18.56
C GLU A 69 -13.40 -8.99 17.17
N TYR A 70 -12.50 -9.92 16.81
CA TYR A 70 -11.85 -9.98 15.51
C TYR A 70 -12.88 -10.10 14.36
N ASN A 71 -13.82 -11.02 14.49
CA ASN A 71 -14.88 -11.22 13.49
C ASN A 71 -15.90 -10.07 13.53
N LEU A 72 -16.37 -9.68 14.71
CA LEU A 72 -17.38 -8.62 14.88
C LEU A 72 -16.92 -7.26 14.35
N LYS A 73 -15.61 -6.99 14.37
CA LYS A 73 -15.02 -5.76 13.80
C LYS A 73 -14.65 -5.88 12.32
N ASN A 74 -14.94 -7.00 11.66
CA ASN A 74 -14.57 -7.29 10.27
C ASN A 74 -13.07 -6.99 10.01
N VAL A 75 -12.21 -7.41 10.93
CA VAL A 75 -10.78 -7.02 10.91
C VAL A 75 -10.10 -7.52 9.63
N TYR A 76 -10.43 -8.73 9.18
CA TYR A 76 -9.88 -9.27 7.93
C TYR A 76 -10.22 -8.37 6.74
N GLU A 77 -11.51 -8.18 6.48
CA GLU A 77 -12.02 -7.43 5.31
C GLU A 77 -11.54 -5.98 5.31
N THR A 78 -11.58 -5.32 6.47
CA THR A 78 -11.11 -3.94 6.60
C THR A 78 -9.60 -3.82 6.36
N THR A 79 -8.82 -4.81 6.79
CA THR A 79 -7.36 -4.83 6.56
C THR A 79 -7.02 -5.18 5.12
N GLU A 80 -7.77 -6.08 4.48
CA GLU A 80 -7.60 -6.43 3.06
C GLU A 80 -7.84 -5.21 2.16
N LYS A 81 -8.91 -4.45 2.43
CA LYS A 81 -9.18 -3.18 1.75
C LYS A 81 -8.03 -2.19 1.96
N LEU A 82 -7.56 -2.04 3.20
CA LEU A 82 -6.44 -1.16 3.53
C LEU A 82 -5.16 -1.55 2.78
N PHE A 83 -4.82 -2.84 2.74
CA PHE A 83 -3.68 -3.38 2.01
C PHE A 83 -3.79 -3.07 0.51
N THR A 84 -4.95 -3.35 -0.08
CA THR A 84 -5.20 -3.13 -1.52
C THR A 84 -5.04 -1.66 -1.89
N GLU A 85 -5.67 -0.77 -1.12
CA GLU A 85 -5.57 0.68 -1.34
C GLU A 85 -4.12 1.17 -1.18
N TYR A 86 -3.42 0.74 -0.12
CA TYR A 86 -2.05 1.19 0.11
C TYR A 86 -1.09 0.66 -0.97
N LYS A 87 -1.24 -0.60 -1.37
CA LYS A 87 -0.43 -1.20 -2.44
C LYS A 87 -0.64 -0.47 -3.78
N ALA A 88 -1.89 -0.11 -4.10
CA ALA A 88 -2.20 0.70 -5.27
C ALA A 88 -1.55 2.09 -5.19
N GLU A 89 -1.64 2.77 -4.04
CA GLU A 89 -0.99 4.07 -3.82
C GLU A 89 0.54 4.02 -4.05
N LEU A 90 1.20 2.98 -3.55
CA LEU A 90 2.65 2.78 -3.75
C LEU A 90 2.99 2.53 -5.22
N LYS A 91 2.23 1.65 -5.91
CA LYS A 91 2.45 1.36 -7.33
C LYS A 91 2.25 2.59 -8.22
N GLU A 92 1.22 3.39 -7.94
CA GLU A 92 1.00 4.64 -8.67
C GLU A 92 2.09 5.68 -8.39
N ALA A 93 2.59 5.76 -7.16
CA ALA A 93 3.74 6.61 -6.83
C ALA A 93 5.00 6.17 -7.59
N LEU A 94 5.26 4.87 -7.67
CA LEU A 94 6.38 4.31 -8.42
C LEU A 94 6.27 4.66 -9.91
N LYS A 95 5.09 4.44 -10.52
CA LYS A 95 4.82 4.76 -11.93
C LYS A 95 5.08 6.25 -12.26
N LYS A 96 4.76 7.16 -11.34
CA LYS A 96 5.01 8.60 -11.51
C LYS A 96 6.49 8.94 -11.60
N LEU A 97 7.39 8.14 -11.01
CA LEU A 97 8.84 8.34 -11.13
C LEU A 97 9.36 7.96 -12.51
N PHE A 98 8.68 7.04 -13.20
CA PHE A 98 9.07 6.55 -14.52
C PHE A 98 8.35 7.24 -15.68
N VAL A 99 7.65 8.35 -15.45
CA VAL A 99 7.04 9.12 -16.55
C VAL A 99 8.15 9.55 -17.52
N PRO A 100 8.13 9.10 -18.79
CA PRO A 100 9.22 9.36 -19.71
C PRO A 100 9.32 10.86 -20.00
N ILE A 101 10.54 11.41 -19.87
CA ILE A 101 10.94 12.77 -20.29
C ILE A 101 10.62 13.04 -21.78
N VAL A 102 10.19 12.04 -22.53
CA VAL A 102 9.79 12.13 -23.95
C VAL A 102 8.73 13.22 -24.19
N HIS A 103 7.82 13.47 -23.24
CA HIS A 103 6.80 14.51 -23.39
C HIS A 103 7.34 15.94 -23.17
N LEU A 104 8.43 16.12 -22.41
CA LEU A 104 9.05 17.43 -22.18
C LEU A 104 10.00 17.82 -23.32
N LYS A 105 10.63 16.84 -23.98
CA LYS A 105 11.47 17.10 -25.16
C LYS A 105 10.62 17.46 -26.39
N SER A 106 9.46 16.80 -26.60
CA SER A 106 8.57 17.13 -27.72
C SER A 106 7.93 18.51 -27.58
N LEU A 107 7.51 18.92 -26.37
CA LEU A 107 6.95 20.25 -26.12
C LEU A 107 7.98 21.37 -26.39
N ASN A 108 9.23 21.19 -25.93
CA ASN A 108 10.30 22.15 -26.16
C ASN A 108 10.73 22.21 -27.64
N LEU A 109 10.66 21.10 -28.39
CA LEU A 109 10.92 21.11 -29.84
C LEU A 109 9.81 21.86 -30.60
N LEU A 110 8.54 21.56 -30.29
CA LEU A 110 7.38 22.21 -30.93
C LEU A 110 7.36 23.72 -30.66
N GLN A 111 7.63 24.14 -29.41
CA GLN A 111 7.74 25.56 -29.06
C GLN A 111 8.92 26.26 -29.76
N ARG A 112 10.03 25.56 -30.01
CA ARG A 112 11.17 26.10 -30.78
C ARG A 112 10.89 26.20 -32.28
N VAL A 113 10.17 25.25 -32.86
CA VAL A 113 9.78 25.27 -34.28
C VAL A 113 8.77 26.38 -34.54
N LEU A 114 7.76 26.52 -33.67
CA LEU A 114 6.75 27.59 -33.77
C LEU A 114 7.36 29.00 -33.68
N ARG A 115 8.41 29.21 -32.87
CA ARG A 115 9.12 30.51 -32.80
C ARG A 115 9.98 30.83 -34.04
N ARG A 116 10.36 29.83 -34.84
CA ARG A 116 11.18 30.03 -36.05
C ARG A 116 10.36 30.39 -37.29
N HIS A 117 9.04 30.24 -37.26
CA HIS A 117 8.15 30.50 -38.41
C HIS A 117 7.39 31.85 -38.28
N VAL A 118 7.78 32.71 -37.33
CA VAL A 118 7.17 34.02 -37.07
C VAL A 118 8.18 35.18 -37.27
N LEU A 119 9.22 34.96 -38.09
CA LEU A 119 10.17 35.99 -38.54
C LEU A 119 10.29 35.96 -40.06
#